data_AF-A0A8S1L9G3-F1
#
_entry.id   AF-A0A8S1L9G3-F1
#
_cell.length_a   1.000
_cell.length_b   1.000
_cell.length_c   1.000
_cell.angle_alpha   90.00
_cell.angle_beta   90.00
_cell.angle_gamma   90.00
#
_symmetry.space_group_name_H-M   'P 1'
#
loop_
_entity.id
_entity.type
_entity.pdbx_description
1 polymer ?
#
loop_
_entity_poly.entity_id
_entity_poly.type
_entity_poly.pdbx_seq_one_letter_code
_entity_poly.pdbx_strand_id
1 'polypeptide(L)'
;MIPKLSRENTNSNQSCLPRHLNIQGFQKFNIKSNSPRTLQACQELGIDPIVLELKEESDFKQNELDEEIIQLRYQHYLNRAHQLFTEITQRRKEIIQRQRQKQLNNNNASIESLDRSKTIKLQQSLDQWEVRRQIDSIYNRTVSFLHQKSESPTKDQFIGDVYELNQLEGGIEKEIDRYNKHKKQKIREAQLKLKEDAKRLQLIEKWKQKDSQILDQILKKQYDFKQKMKISGRKTPLQKMPQITDPKSFKRDSDTKLDNGDTSLQKTMYRTRIDDSKIKQRREMVIQRKEELDKLEDIELQKDLEKLQLKLNQSEKLSKQQAQIKVERIKEQYFREQQLIQQQKEINVIQSQEHLSSMINKMINKEQEFRGQLQSQLIQDLEKKQQIKEKQKKIKQNQNDLYKDHDKKLKQLNDKFMKIEEQNKLRRQELEHKILLKQELRRLKEQDKLDNYERQKRQNDYKMMTLYMKSKFIDEKNQLKQYQNEVIQKTSMEINKQEIQERQRIYSQLQELSDNLLNYKSVSQHESRQKQDQAKFKSVKLLKKFAKLEDPNIEQHTKLLLNMLQPKPVENNNSSMKQSVHKK
;
A
#
# COMPACT_ATOMS: atom_id res chain seq x y z
N MET A 1 4.15 -35.40 -54.75
CA MET A 1 2.79 -35.83 -54.35
C MET A 1 2.86 -36.38 -52.95
N ILE A 2 2.25 -35.68 -51.98
CA ILE A 2 2.05 -36.10 -50.59
C ILE A 2 0.68 -35.51 -50.17
N PRO A 3 -0.32 -36.30 -49.74
CA PRO A 3 -1.65 -35.78 -49.43
C PRO A 3 -1.71 -35.09 -48.07
N LYS A 4 -2.46 -34.00 -48.03
CA LYS A 4 -2.89 -33.30 -46.81
C LYS A 4 -3.94 -34.14 -46.08
N LEU A 5 -3.75 -34.38 -44.78
CA LEU A 5 -4.81 -34.86 -43.88
C LEU A 5 -5.14 -33.77 -42.86
N SER A 6 -6.42 -33.44 -42.84
CA SER A 6 -7.11 -32.43 -42.05
C SER A 6 -7.30 -32.85 -40.59
N ARG A 7 -7.27 -31.85 -39.71
CA ARG A 7 -7.53 -31.92 -38.26
C ARG A 7 -8.95 -32.42 -37.97
N GLU A 8 -9.05 -33.44 -37.13
CA GLU A 8 -10.28 -33.75 -36.39
C GLU A 8 -10.25 -33.05 -35.02
N ASN A 9 -11.30 -32.28 -34.77
CA ASN A 9 -11.62 -31.65 -33.48
C ASN A 9 -12.41 -32.66 -32.64
N THR A 10 -11.83 -33.14 -31.54
CA THR A 10 -12.58 -33.86 -30.50
C THR A 10 -13.12 -32.87 -29.46
N ASN A 11 -14.33 -32.36 -29.70
CA ASN A 11 -15.18 -31.75 -28.68
C ASN A 11 -16.38 -32.68 -28.45
N SER A 12 -16.28 -33.57 -27.47
CA SER A 12 -17.38 -34.41 -27.00
C SER A 12 -17.68 -34.09 -25.54
N ASN A 13 -18.81 -33.43 -25.31
CA ASN A 13 -19.73 -33.53 -24.17
C ASN A 13 -20.53 -32.22 -24.05
N GLN A 14 -21.52 -32.06 -24.93
CA GLN A 14 -22.65 -31.15 -24.70
C GLN A 14 -23.79 -31.99 -24.12
N SER A 15 -24.06 -31.83 -22.83
CA SER A 15 -25.30 -32.28 -22.22
C SER A 15 -26.41 -31.26 -22.54
N CYS A 16 -27.57 -31.80 -22.89
CA CYS A 16 -28.77 -31.09 -23.27
C CYS A 16 -29.39 -30.42 -22.03
N LEU A 17 -29.48 -29.09 -22.00
CA LEU A 17 -30.33 -28.35 -21.07
C LEU A 17 -31.28 -27.41 -21.85
N PRO A 18 -32.51 -27.17 -21.33
CA PRO A 18 -33.56 -26.44 -22.05
C PRO A 18 -33.19 -24.98 -22.34
N ARG A 19 -33.51 -24.51 -23.54
CA ARG A 19 -33.15 -23.18 -24.10
C ARG A 19 -33.93 -21.98 -23.54
N HIS A 20 -34.57 -22.09 -22.38
CA HIS A 20 -35.43 -21.03 -21.84
C HIS A 20 -34.96 -20.46 -20.49
N LEU A 21 -33.66 -20.34 -20.27
CA LEU A 21 -33.09 -19.43 -19.27
C LEU A 21 -31.80 -18.82 -19.84
N ASN A 22 -31.92 -17.66 -20.49
CA ASN A 22 -30.78 -16.88 -20.98
C ASN A 22 -30.05 -16.23 -19.79
N ILE A 23 -29.30 -17.01 -19.01
CA ILE A 23 -28.38 -16.50 -17.98
C ILE A 23 -26.98 -16.41 -18.60
N GLN A 24 -26.82 -15.46 -19.53
CA GLN A 24 -25.57 -15.13 -20.24
C GLN A 24 -24.38 -14.70 -19.34
N GLY A 25 -24.51 -14.78 -18.01
CA GLY A 25 -23.51 -14.33 -17.05
C GLY A 25 -22.61 -15.44 -16.45
N PHE A 26 -23.07 -16.69 -16.37
CA PHE A 26 -22.36 -17.72 -15.59
C PHE A 26 -21.13 -18.32 -16.27
N GLN A 27 -21.08 -18.36 -17.61
CA GLN A 27 -19.90 -18.83 -18.35
C GLN A 27 -18.64 -17.95 -18.17
N LYS A 28 -18.73 -16.78 -17.51
CA LYS A 28 -17.62 -15.84 -17.34
C LYS A 28 -16.89 -15.91 -15.99
N PHE A 29 -17.36 -16.69 -15.01
CA PHE A 29 -16.73 -16.77 -13.69
C PHE A 29 -15.82 -18.01 -13.57
N ASN A 30 -14.72 -18.02 -14.32
CA ASN A 30 -13.67 -19.05 -14.17
C ASN A 30 -12.77 -18.73 -12.96
N ILE A 31 -13.34 -18.80 -11.75
CA ILE A 31 -12.60 -18.65 -10.50
C ILE A 31 -12.24 -20.05 -10.02
N LYS A 32 -10.95 -20.39 -10.04
CA LYS A 32 -10.47 -21.61 -9.39
C LYS A 32 -10.75 -21.50 -7.89
N SER A 33 -11.65 -22.33 -7.37
CA SER A 33 -12.01 -22.43 -5.94
C SER A 33 -10.77 -22.64 -5.07
N ASN A 34 -9.82 -23.45 -5.56
CA ASN A 34 -8.59 -23.81 -4.84
C ASN A 34 -7.44 -22.80 -4.99
N SER A 35 -7.65 -21.64 -5.63
CA SER A 35 -6.57 -20.63 -5.74
C SER A 35 -6.32 -19.99 -4.36
N PRO A 36 -5.07 -19.88 -3.88
CA PRO A 36 -4.77 -19.30 -2.55
C PRO A 36 -5.35 -17.89 -2.36
N ARG A 37 -5.41 -17.11 -3.43
CA ARG A 37 -5.99 -15.76 -3.43
C ARG A 37 -7.51 -15.76 -3.40
N THR A 38 -8.13 -16.83 -3.91
CA THR A 38 -9.58 -17.05 -3.83
C THR A 38 -9.95 -17.49 -2.43
N LEU A 39 -9.21 -18.44 -1.84
CA LEU A 39 -9.38 -18.87 -0.45
C LEU A 39 -9.18 -17.70 0.52
N GLN A 40 -8.16 -16.87 0.30
CA GLN A 40 -7.96 -15.64 1.07
C GLN A 40 -9.12 -14.65 0.92
N ALA A 41 -9.68 -14.50 -0.29
CA ALA A 41 -10.86 -13.66 -0.51
C ALA A 41 -12.10 -14.19 0.21
N CYS A 42 -12.33 -15.51 0.17
CA CYS A 42 -13.43 -16.17 0.87
C CYS A 42 -13.28 -16.03 2.39
N GLN A 43 -12.06 -16.21 2.92
CA GLN A 43 -11.75 -16.03 4.33
C GLN A 43 -11.99 -14.58 4.79
N GLU A 44 -11.57 -13.58 4.01
CA GLU A 44 -11.79 -12.17 4.33
C GLU A 44 -13.28 -11.75 4.23
N LEU A 45 -14.07 -12.44 3.40
CA LEU A 45 -15.51 -12.19 3.24
C LEU A 45 -16.38 -13.05 4.18
N GLY A 46 -15.80 -14.02 4.90
CA GLY A 46 -16.54 -14.97 5.74
C GLY A 46 -17.42 -15.94 4.93
N ILE A 47 -17.06 -16.21 3.67
CA ILE A 47 -17.78 -17.14 2.78
C ILE A 47 -17.07 -18.48 2.80
N ASP A 48 -17.83 -19.57 2.94
CA ASP A 48 -17.29 -20.92 2.84
C ASP A 48 -16.90 -21.24 1.37
N PRO A 49 -15.66 -21.69 1.09
CA PRO A 49 -15.24 -22.08 -0.25
C PRO A 49 -16.14 -23.10 -0.94
N ILE A 50 -16.86 -23.94 -0.20
CA ILE A 50 -17.82 -24.93 -0.75
C ILE A 50 -18.95 -24.24 -1.53
N VAL A 51 -19.29 -22.99 -1.19
CA VAL A 51 -20.33 -22.21 -1.89
C VAL A 51 -19.95 -21.87 -3.35
N LEU A 52 -18.66 -22.01 -3.70
CA LEU A 52 -18.18 -21.86 -5.08
C LEU A 52 -18.46 -23.07 -5.97
N GLU A 53 -18.87 -24.20 -5.39
CA GLU A 53 -19.34 -25.37 -6.13
C GLU A 53 -20.79 -25.13 -6.55
N LEU A 54 -21.04 -25.14 -7.86
CA LEU A 54 -22.37 -24.94 -8.42
C LEU A 54 -23.22 -26.18 -8.16
N LYS A 55 -24.35 -25.98 -7.49
CA LYS A 55 -25.39 -27.00 -7.30
C LYS A 55 -26.25 -27.10 -8.54
N GLU A 56 -26.68 -28.31 -8.88
CA GLU A 56 -27.60 -28.55 -9.98
C GLU A 56 -29.05 -28.37 -9.53
N GLU A 57 -29.97 -28.16 -10.47
CA GLU A 57 -31.40 -28.00 -10.17
C GLU A 57 -31.98 -29.22 -9.43
N SER A 58 -31.44 -30.41 -9.68
CA SER A 58 -31.77 -31.65 -8.98
C SER A 58 -31.50 -31.60 -7.47
N ASP A 59 -30.53 -30.81 -7.02
CA ASP A 59 -30.17 -30.69 -5.61
C ASP A 59 -31.21 -29.91 -4.79
N PHE A 60 -32.15 -29.24 -5.48
CA PHE A 60 -33.25 -28.48 -4.87
C PHE A 60 -34.57 -29.25 -4.82
N LYS A 61 -34.59 -30.49 -5.34
CA LYS A 61 -35.76 -31.38 -5.24
C LYS A 61 -35.84 -31.95 -3.82
N GLN A 62 -36.83 -31.50 -3.05
CA GLN A 62 -37.23 -32.13 -1.78
C GLN A 62 -38.66 -32.66 -1.91
N ASN A 63 -38.95 -33.78 -1.24
CA ASN A 63 -40.19 -34.57 -1.32
C ASN A 63 -41.45 -33.72 -1.59
N GLU A 64 -42.17 -34.04 -2.67
CA GLU A 64 -43.48 -33.49 -3.07
C GLU A 64 -43.54 -31.97 -3.34
N LEU A 65 -42.43 -31.31 -3.69
CA LEU A 65 -42.46 -29.92 -4.15
C LEU A 65 -42.81 -29.82 -5.64
N ASP A 66 -43.71 -28.88 -5.97
CA ASP A 66 -44.06 -28.53 -7.35
C ASP A 66 -42.85 -28.03 -8.15
N GLU A 67 -42.80 -28.38 -9.44
CA GLU A 67 -41.70 -28.02 -10.34
C GLU A 67 -41.46 -26.50 -10.43
N GLU A 68 -42.52 -25.70 -10.35
CA GLU A 68 -42.42 -24.23 -10.33
C GLU A 68 -41.67 -23.70 -9.10
N ILE A 69 -41.87 -24.34 -7.94
CA ILE A 69 -41.20 -23.96 -6.69
C ILE A 69 -39.72 -24.35 -6.74
N ILE A 70 -39.40 -25.50 -7.35
CA ILE A 70 -38.02 -25.95 -7.55
C ILE A 70 -37.28 -24.98 -8.48
N GLN A 71 -37.89 -24.58 -9.60
CA GLN A 71 -37.32 -23.59 -10.52
C GLN A 71 -37.10 -22.24 -9.84
N LEU A 72 -38.06 -21.76 -9.04
CA LEU A 72 -37.93 -20.49 -8.32
C LEU A 72 -36.79 -20.53 -7.30
N ARG A 73 -36.65 -21.64 -6.56
CA ARG A 73 -35.55 -21.84 -5.60
C ARG A 73 -34.19 -21.90 -6.29
N TYR A 74 -34.11 -22.61 -7.41
CA TYR A 74 -32.89 -22.69 -8.20
C TYR A 74 -32.50 -21.33 -8.79
N GLN A 75 -33.47 -20.56 -9.31
CA GLN A 75 -33.25 -19.21 -9.81
C GLN A 75 -32.76 -18.25 -8.70
N HIS A 76 -33.36 -18.32 -7.50
CA HIS A 76 -32.92 -17.54 -6.36
C HIS A 76 -31.49 -17.93 -5.92
N TYR A 77 -31.16 -19.23 -5.92
CA TYR A 77 -29.80 -19.72 -5.68
C TYR A 77 -28.81 -19.15 -6.71
N LEU A 78 -29.12 -19.20 -8.00
CA LEU A 78 -28.26 -18.67 -9.06
C LEU A 78 -28.03 -17.16 -8.90
N ASN A 79 -29.07 -16.39 -8.58
CA ASN A 79 -28.93 -14.95 -8.34
C ASN A 79 -28.01 -14.66 -7.15
N ARG A 80 -28.17 -15.41 -6.04
CA ARG A 80 -27.32 -15.27 -4.86
C ARG A 80 -25.88 -15.72 -5.13
N ALA A 81 -25.69 -16.83 -5.83
CA ALA A 81 -24.38 -17.32 -6.23
C ALA A 81 -23.66 -16.29 -7.10
N HIS A 82 -24.36 -15.66 -8.06
CA HIS A 82 -23.80 -14.63 -8.92
C HIS A 82 -23.28 -13.42 -8.14
N GLN A 83 -24.03 -12.97 -7.14
CA GLN A 83 -23.60 -11.88 -6.24
C GLN A 83 -22.33 -12.27 -5.48
N LEU A 84 -22.30 -13.47 -4.89
CA LEU A 84 -21.12 -13.97 -4.15
C LEU A 84 -19.89 -14.12 -5.05
N PHE A 85 -20.04 -14.66 -6.27
CA PHE A 85 -18.94 -14.75 -7.24
C PHE A 85 -18.39 -13.37 -7.61
N THR A 86 -19.25 -12.36 -7.73
CA THR A 86 -18.85 -10.99 -8.04
C THR A 86 -18.05 -10.38 -6.89
N GLU A 87 -18.52 -10.53 -5.66
CA GLU A 87 -17.83 -10.06 -4.45
C GLU A 87 -16.47 -10.73 -4.27
N ILE A 88 -16.41 -12.05 -4.42
CA ILE A 88 -15.16 -12.82 -4.32
C ILE A 88 -14.17 -12.41 -5.41
N THR A 89 -14.65 -12.18 -6.65
CA THR A 89 -13.80 -11.70 -7.75
C THR A 89 -13.22 -10.32 -7.44
N GLN A 90 -14.03 -9.41 -6.92
CA GLN A 90 -13.62 -8.06 -6.58
C GLN A 90 -12.57 -8.08 -5.46
N ARG A 91 -12.84 -8.83 -4.39
CA ARG A 91 -11.92 -8.96 -3.26
C ARG A 91 -10.59 -9.60 -3.65
N ARG A 92 -10.63 -10.61 -4.52
CA ARG A 92 -9.44 -11.24 -5.10
C ARG A 92 -8.57 -10.24 -5.88
N LYS A 93 -9.16 -9.30 -6.64
CA LYS A 93 -8.41 -8.25 -7.35
C LYS A 93 -7.71 -7.31 -6.37
N GLU A 94 -8.38 -6.93 -5.28
CA GLU A 94 -7.83 -6.06 -4.24
C GLU A 94 -6.65 -6.71 -3.52
N ILE A 95 -6.74 -8.01 -3.21
CA ILE A 95 -5.63 -8.79 -2.63
C ILE A 95 -4.42 -8.79 -3.57
N ILE A 96 -4.62 -8.99 -4.88
CA ILE A 96 -3.54 -8.96 -5.88
C ILE A 96 -2.87 -7.58 -5.92
N GLN A 97 -3.67 -6.51 -5.92
CA GLN A 97 -3.16 -5.15 -5.96
C GLN A 97 -2.36 -4.81 -4.70
N ARG A 98 -2.87 -5.19 -3.52
CA ARG A 98 -2.18 -5.01 -2.23
C ARG A 98 -0.85 -5.77 -2.17
N GLN A 99 -0.81 -7.01 -2.68
CA GLN A 99 0.43 -7.79 -2.74
C GLN A 99 1.47 -7.15 -3.68
N ARG A 100 1.06 -6.67 -4.85
CA ARG A 100 1.96 -5.95 -5.78
C ARG A 100 2.53 -4.67 -5.17
N GLN A 101 1.72 -3.91 -4.45
CA GLN A 101 2.17 -2.67 -3.83
C GLN A 101 3.19 -2.91 -2.70
N LYS A 102 3.01 -3.99 -1.92
CA LYS A 102 4.01 -4.41 -0.92
C LYS A 102 5.35 -4.80 -1.56
N GLN A 103 5.32 -5.51 -2.69
CA GLN A 103 6.54 -5.86 -3.42
C GLN A 103 7.27 -4.63 -3.97
N LEU A 104 6.54 -3.66 -4.51
CA LEU A 104 7.12 -2.40 -4.99
C LEU A 104 7.76 -1.58 -3.87
N ASN A 105 7.11 -1.49 -2.70
CA ASN A 105 7.65 -0.78 -1.54
C ASN A 105 8.93 -1.44 -1.00
N ASN A 106 8.97 -2.77 -0.94
CA ASN A 106 10.17 -3.49 -0.51
C ASN A 106 11.34 -3.31 -1.50
N ASN A 107 11.06 -3.27 -2.80
CA ASN A 107 12.10 -3.03 -3.81
C ASN A 107 12.65 -1.59 -3.74
N ASN A 108 11.80 -0.59 -3.46
CA ASN A 108 12.24 0.80 -3.31
C ASN A 108 13.10 1.00 -2.04
N ALA A 109 12.77 0.33 -0.93
CA ALA A 109 13.59 0.35 0.28
C ALA A 109 15.00 -0.26 0.06
N SER A 110 15.11 -1.27 -0.80
CA SER A 110 16.40 -1.88 -1.17
C SER A 110 17.25 -1.01 -2.10
N ILE A 111 16.64 -0.08 -2.84
CA ILE A 111 17.36 0.84 -3.74
C ILE A 111 17.89 2.04 -2.95
N GLU A 112 17.12 2.58 -2.01
CA GLU A 112 17.58 3.67 -1.12
C GLU A 112 18.75 3.24 -0.21
N SER A 113 18.84 1.96 0.20
CA SER A 113 20.00 1.45 0.93
C SER A 113 21.27 1.34 0.07
N LEU A 114 21.10 1.11 -1.24
CA LEU A 114 22.21 1.00 -2.17
C LEU A 114 22.79 2.36 -2.55
N ASP A 115 21.96 3.39 -2.65
CA ASP A 115 22.40 4.76 -2.98
C ASP A 115 23.04 5.48 -1.79
N ARG A 116 22.61 5.23 -0.54
CA ARG A 116 23.35 5.72 0.65
C ARG A 116 24.74 5.09 0.79
N SER A 117 24.93 3.87 0.29
CA SER A 117 26.22 3.16 0.34
C SER A 117 27.24 3.65 -0.71
N LYS A 118 26.80 4.39 -1.73
CA LYS A 118 27.67 4.92 -2.79
C LYS A 118 28.17 6.34 -2.48
N THR A 119 27.38 7.16 -1.79
CA THR A 119 27.75 8.56 -1.50
C THR A 119 28.76 8.69 -0.34
N ILE A 120 28.90 7.68 0.52
CA ILE A 120 29.87 7.68 1.64
C ILE A 120 31.27 7.21 1.19
N LYS A 121 31.41 6.62 -0.02
CA LYS A 121 32.66 6.01 -0.48
C LYS A 121 33.62 6.93 -1.23
N LEU A 122 33.38 8.23 -1.31
CA LEU A 122 34.21 9.12 -2.12
C LEU A 122 35.26 9.94 -1.35
N GLN A 123 35.38 9.83 -0.02
CA GLN A 123 36.22 10.79 0.72
C GLN A 123 37.14 10.27 1.82
N GLN A 124 37.34 8.97 1.98
CA GLN A 124 38.38 8.49 2.90
C GLN A 124 39.13 7.31 2.30
N SER A 125 40.46 7.45 2.25
CA SER A 125 41.42 6.40 1.91
C SER A 125 41.15 5.19 2.80
N LEU A 126 40.50 4.17 2.23
CA LEU A 126 40.13 2.98 2.98
C LEU A 126 41.38 2.17 3.29
N ASP A 127 41.61 2.00 4.58
CA ASP A 127 42.66 1.18 5.14
C ASP A 127 42.53 -0.26 4.63
N GLN A 128 43.60 -0.78 4.03
CA GLN A 128 43.62 -2.06 3.30
C GLN A 128 43.24 -3.24 4.21
N TRP A 129 43.41 -3.06 5.52
CA TRP A 129 43.10 -4.02 6.57
C TRP A 129 41.59 -4.24 6.76
N GLU A 130 40.77 -3.18 6.67
CA GLU A 130 39.32 -3.26 6.83
C GLU A 130 38.66 -4.02 5.65
N VAL A 131 39.21 -3.82 4.44
CA VAL A 131 38.79 -4.54 3.24
C VAL A 131 39.10 -6.03 3.37
N ARG A 132 40.29 -6.40 3.87
CA ARG A 132 40.66 -7.78 4.16
C ARG A 132 39.71 -8.41 5.19
N ARG A 133 39.39 -7.70 6.27
CA ARG A 133 38.48 -8.17 7.32
C ARG A 133 37.06 -8.43 6.80
N GLN A 134 36.57 -7.59 5.89
CA GLN A 134 35.26 -7.78 5.25
C GLN A 134 35.26 -8.97 4.29
N ILE A 135 36.34 -9.16 3.52
CA ILE A 135 36.49 -10.31 2.64
C ILE A 135 36.56 -11.61 3.45
N ASP A 136 37.35 -11.64 4.53
CA ASP A 136 37.47 -12.81 5.41
C ASP A 136 36.13 -13.13 6.10
N SER A 137 35.38 -12.11 6.52
CA SER A 137 34.04 -12.28 7.09
C SER A 137 33.05 -12.88 6.09
N ILE A 138 33.03 -12.38 4.84
CA ILE A 138 32.17 -12.90 3.78
C ILE A 138 32.58 -14.33 3.42
N TYR A 139 33.88 -14.59 3.32
CA TYR A 139 34.43 -15.90 3.02
C TYR A 139 34.04 -16.92 4.11
N ASN A 140 34.29 -16.62 5.38
CA ASN A 140 33.97 -17.51 6.50
C ASN A 140 32.46 -17.75 6.65
N ARG A 141 31.64 -16.74 6.37
CA ARG A 141 30.17 -16.90 6.35
C ARG A 141 29.73 -17.82 5.23
N THR A 142 30.33 -17.71 4.05
CA THR A 142 30.01 -18.55 2.89
C THR A 142 30.49 -19.98 3.09
N VAL A 143 31.67 -20.18 3.67
CA VAL A 143 32.22 -21.50 4.02
C VAL A 143 31.36 -22.18 5.08
N SER A 144 30.94 -21.45 6.12
CA SER A 144 30.03 -21.97 7.16
C SER A 144 28.68 -22.40 6.57
N PHE A 145 28.13 -21.62 5.64
CA PHE A 145 26.87 -21.96 4.98
C PHE A 145 26.98 -23.18 4.07
N LEU A 146 28.15 -23.39 3.46
CA LEU A 146 28.44 -24.58 2.67
C LEU A 146 28.65 -25.82 3.55
N HIS A 147 29.27 -25.67 4.73
CA HIS A 147 29.45 -26.75 5.70
C HIS A 147 28.15 -27.13 6.43
N GLN A 148 27.19 -26.21 6.54
CA GLN A 148 25.85 -26.49 7.08
C GLN A 148 24.97 -27.36 6.16
N LYS A 149 25.38 -27.62 4.91
CA LYS A 149 24.62 -28.45 3.96
C LYS A 149 25.07 -29.91 3.87
N SER A 150 26.05 -30.35 4.67
CA SER A 150 26.53 -31.74 4.65
C SER A 150 25.97 -32.65 5.75
N GLU A 151 25.08 -32.17 6.62
CA GLU A 151 24.32 -33.07 7.51
C GLU A 151 23.02 -33.46 6.81
N SER A 152 23.03 -34.67 6.26
CA SER A 152 21.83 -35.35 5.75
C SER A 152 20.78 -35.47 6.86
N PRO A 153 19.55 -34.97 6.69
CA PRO A 153 18.47 -35.33 7.57
C PRO A 153 18.15 -36.81 7.33
N THR A 154 18.13 -37.56 8.43
CA THR A 154 17.66 -38.94 8.53
C THR A 154 16.38 -39.14 7.72
N LYS A 155 16.44 -40.13 6.82
CA LYS A 155 15.29 -40.71 6.12
C LYS A 155 14.32 -41.26 7.16
N ASP A 156 13.31 -40.48 7.53
CA ASP A 156 12.02 -40.96 8.07
C ASP A 156 11.14 -39.73 8.33
N GLN A 157 10.53 -39.21 7.27
CA GLN A 157 9.28 -38.42 7.23
C GLN A 157 9.18 -37.69 5.90
N PHE A 158 8.89 -38.41 4.82
CA PHE A 158 8.29 -37.81 3.63
C PHE A 158 7.43 -38.88 2.94
N ILE A 159 6.22 -39.06 3.47
CA ILE A 159 5.08 -39.48 2.65
C ILE A 159 4.45 -38.18 2.18
N GLY A 160 5.06 -37.56 1.17
CA GLY A 160 4.49 -36.45 0.42
C GLY A 160 3.87 -37.03 -0.84
N ASP A 161 2.56 -36.86 -0.99
CA ASP A 161 1.79 -37.39 -2.11
C ASP A 161 2.42 -37.03 -3.46
N VAL A 162 2.51 -38.00 -4.35
CA VAL A 162 3.08 -37.92 -5.72
C VAL A 162 2.50 -36.75 -6.56
N TYR A 163 1.36 -36.20 -6.13
CA TYR A 163 0.72 -35.02 -6.73
C TYR A 163 1.40 -33.67 -6.44
N GLU A 164 2.14 -33.52 -5.34
CA GLU A 164 2.87 -32.29 -5.03
C GLU A 164 4.18 -32.18 -5.82
N LEU A 165 4.85 -33.31 -6.07
CA LEU A 165 6.08 -33.36 -6.87
C LEU A 165 5.84 -32.93 -8.32
N ASN A 166 4.76 -33.40 -8.94
CA ASN A 166 4.42 -33.01 -10.32
C ASN A 166 4.05 -31.52 -10.46
N GLN A 167 3.48 -30.90 -9.43
CA GLN A 167 3.19 -29.47 -9.43
C GLN A 167 4.44 -28.62 -9.15
N LEU A 168 5.36 -29.12 -8.32
CA LEU A 168 6.66 -28.50 -8.10
C LEU A 168 7.51 -28.58 -9.37
N GLU A 169 7.54 -29.73 -10.04
CA GLU A 169 8.30 -29.98 -11.26
C GLU A 169 7.78 -29.13 -12.42
N GLY A 170 6.47 -29.11 -12.67
CA GLY A 170 5.87 -28.22 -13.67
C GLY A 170 5.94 -26.72 -13.31
N GLY A 171 6.13 -26.39 -12.03
CA GLY A 171 6.41 -25.03 -11.57
C GLY A 171 7.86 -24.62 -11.86
N ILE A 172 8.80 -25.53 -11.59
CA ILE A 172 10.23 -25.37 -11.86
C ILE A 172 10.47 -25.29 -13.38
N GLU A 173 9.83 -26.12 -14.20
CA GLU A 173 9.94 -26.03 -15.66
C GLU A 173 9.49 -24.66 -16.19
N LYS A 174 8.38 -24.12 -15.67
CA LYS A 174 7.92 -22.77 -16.04
C LYS A 174 8.87 -21.68 -15.56
N GLU A 175 9.52 -21.85 -14.40
CA GLU A 175 10.55 -20.94 -13.91
C GLU A 175 11.82 -21.00 -14.78
N ILE A 176 12.23 -22.21 -15.17
CA ILE A 176 13.34 -22.48 -16.09
C ILE A 176 13.05 -21.86 -17.46
N ASP A 177 11.84 -21.98 -17.98
CA ASP A 177 11.42 -21.36 -19.24
C ASP A 177 11.42 -19.84 -19.16
N ARG A 178 10.94 -19.27 -18.04
CA ARG A 178 11.00 -17.82 -17.80
C ARG A 178 12.45 -17.33 -17.74
N TYR A 179 13.30 -18.05 -17.02
CA TYR A 179 14.73 -17.75 -16.92
C TYR A 179 15.42 -17.86 -18.29
N ASN A 180 15.16 -18.93 -19.05
CA ASN A 180 15.71 -19.13 -20.39
C ASN A 180 15.24 -18.05 -21.37
N LYS A 181 13.97 -17.63 -21.28
CA LYS A 181 13.44 -16.51 -22.07
C LYS A 181 14.14 -15.20 -21.70
N HIS A 182 14.33 -14.94 -20.41
CA HIS A 182 15.06 -13.76 -19.94
C HIS A 182 16.53 -13.78 -20.35
N LYS A 183 17.20 -14.94 -20.27
CA LYS A 183 18.57 -15.16 -20.73
C LYS A 183 18.69 -14.89 -22.24
N LYS A 184 17.77 -15.42 -23.06
CA LYS A 184 17.72 -15.15 -24.51
C LYS A 184 17.51 -13.66 -24.79
N GLN A 185 16.65 -12.98 -24.02
CA GLN A 185 16.45 -11.54 -24.14
C GLN A 185 17.75 -10.76 -23.81
N LYS A 186 18.43 -11.10 -22.71
CA LYS A 186 19.69 -10.46 -22.33
C LYS A 186 20.81 -10.68 -23.34
N ILE A 187 20.89 -11.87 -23.94
CA ILE A 187 21.82 -12.14 -25.03
C ILE A 187 21.51 -11.26 -26.25
N ARG A 188 20.24 -11.07 -26.62
CA ARG A 188 19.86 -10.17 -27.73
C ARG A 188 20.19 -8.71 -27.43
N GLU A 189 19.91 -8.23 -26.21
CA GLU A 189 20.28 -6.87 -25.78
C GLU A 189 21.80 -6.66 -25.85
N ALA A 190 22.59 -7.64 -25.38
CA ALA A 190 24.05 -7.59 -25.46
C ALA A 190 24.55 -7.61 -26.92
N GLN A 191 23.96 -8.42 -27.79
CA GLN A 191 24.30 -8.44 -29.23
C GLN A 191 23.97 -7.12 -29.94
N LEU A 192 22.85 -6.48 -29.60
CA LEU A 192 22.51 -5.16 -30.14
C LEU A 192 23.53 -4.11 -29.70
N LYS A 193 23.88 -4.11 -28.40
CA LYS A 193 24.90 -3.21 -27.86
C LYS A 193 26.27 -3.41 -28.53
N LEU A 194 26.66 -4.66 -28.78
CA LEU A 194 27.91 -4.98 -29.47
C LEU A 194 27.89 -4.51 -30.94
N LYS A 195 26.74 -4.59 -31.63
CA LYS A 195 26.58 -4.03 -32.98
C LYS A 195 26.63 -2.49 -32.98
N GLU A 196 26.07 -1.84 -31.98
CA GLU A 196 26.15 -0.38 -31.82
C GLU A 196 27.58 0.07 -31.55
N ASP A 197 28.30 -0.62 -30.66
CA ASP A 197 29.71 -0.36 -30.36
C ASP A 197 30.60 -0.60 -31.59
N ALA A 198 30.34 -1.65 -32.38
CA ALA A 198 31.03 -1.88 -33.65
C ALA A 198 30.82 -0.73 -34.66
N LYS A 199 29.59 -0.20 -34.78
CA LYS A 199 29.31 0.98 -35.61
C LYS A 199 30.02 2.22 -35.09
N ARG A 200 30.07 2.41 -33.78
CA ARG A 200 30.79 3.53 -33.14
C ARG A 200 32.29 3.45 -33.41
N LEU A 201 32.88 2.26 -33.32
CA LEU A 201 34.29 2.03 -33.64
C LEU A 201 34.59 2.29 -35.13
N GLN A 202 33.75 1.82 -36.05
CA GLN A 202 33.89 2.16 -37.48
C GLN A 202 33.83 3.66 -37.73
N LEU A 203 32.98 4.39 -37.00
CA LEU A 203 32.91 5.85 -37.10
C LEU A 203 34.23 6.47 -36.64
N ILE A 204 34.74 6.06 -35.47
CA ILE A 204 36.02 6.53 -34.91
C ILE A 204 37.16 6.25 -35.89
N GLU A 205 37.18 5.09 -36.54
CA GLU A 205 38.18 4.74 -37.54
C GLU A 205 38.10 5.64 -38.80
N LYS A 206 36.90 5.96 -39.27
CA LYS A 206 36.71 6.95 -40.35
C LYS A 206 37.19 8.34 -39.95
N TRP A 207 36.98 8.75 -38.70
CA TRP A 207 37.51 10.02 -38.19
C TRP A 207 39.04 10.00 -38.16
N LYS A 208 39.66 8.93 -37.64
CA LYS A 208 41.12 8.76 -37.67
C LYS A 208 41.70 8.79 -39.08
N GLN A 209 41.04 8.17 -40.06
CA GLN A 209 41.46 8.22 -41.47
C GLN A 209 41.40 9.63 -42.03
N LYS A 210 40.33 10.39 -41.74
CA LYS A 210 40.22 11.80 -42.14
C LYS A 210 41.28 12.66 -41.48
N ASP A 211 41.54 12.46 -40.19
CA ASP A 211 42.57 13.18 -39.46
C ASP A 211 43.97 12.87 -40.03
N SER A 212 44.25 11.61 -40.37
CA SER A 212 45.49 11.21 -41.05
C SER A 212 45.63 11.87 -42.42
N GLN A 213 44.56 11.94 -43.22
CA GLN A 213 44.57 12.63 -44.52
C GLN A 213 44.81 14.13 -44.38
N ILE A 214 44.22 14.76 -43.36
CA ILE A 214 44.47 16.17 -43.05
C ILE A 214 45.94 16.36 -42.65
N LEU A 215 46.47 15.49 -41.80
CA LEU A 215 47.87 15.53 -41.38
C LEU A 215 48.83 15.38 -42.57
N ASP A 216 48.57 14.43 -43.47
CA ASP A 216 49.35 14.21 -44.68
C ASP A 216 49.29 15.42 -45.63
N GLN A 217 48.12 16.05 -45.78
CA GLN A 217 47.98 17.28 -46.56
C GLN A 217 48.76 18.45 -45.93
N ILE A 218 48.78 18.56 -44.60
CA ILE A 218 49.57 19.58 -43.90
C ILE A 218 51.06 19.32 -44.10
N LEU A 219 51.51 18.06 -43.92
CA LEU A 219 52.90 17.67 -44.13
C LEU A 219 53.35 17.91 -45.58
N LYS A 220 52.51 17.57 -46.56
CA LYS A 220 52.78 17.83 -47.98
C LYS A 220 52.89 19.32 -48.27
N LYS A 221 51.96 20.14 -47.75
CA LYS A 221 52.03 21.61 -47.86
C LYS A 221 53.29 22.18 -47.21
N GLN A 222 53.70 21.67 -46.05
CA GLN A 222 54.94 22.09 -45.38
C GLN A 222 56.19 21.68 -46.18
N TYR A 223 56.19 20.48 -46.77
CA TYR A 223 57.28 20.02 -47.62
C TYR A 223 57.38 20.86 -48.91
N ASP A 224 56.26 21.11 -49.58
CA ASP A 224 56.18 21.97 -50.77
C ASP A 224 56.61 23.41 -50.45
N PHE A 225 56.21 23.92 -49.28
CA PHE A 225 56.65 25.23 -48.78
C PHE A 225 58.16 25.27 -48.55
N LYS A 226 58.75 24.23 -47.92
CA LYS A 226 60.21 24.12 -47.75
C LYS A 226 60.95 24.00 -49.09
N GLN A 227 60.41 23.26 -50.05
CA GLN A 227 61.00 23.16 -51.40
C GLN A 227 60.92 24.49 -52.15
N LYS A 228 59.78 25.19 -52.08
CA LYS A 228 59.64 26.54 -52.64
C LYS A 228 60.61 27.53 -51.99
N MET A 229 60.83 27.44 -50.67
CA MET A 229 61.85 28.26 -49.98
C MET A 229 63.29 27.91 -50.40
N LYS A 230 63.61 26.64 -50.66
CA LYS A 230 64.93 26.25 -51.20
C LYS A 230 65.15 26.73 -52.64
N ILE A 231 64.10 26.75 -53.47
CA ILE A 231 64.16 27.24 -54.86
C ILE A 231 64.16 28.79 -54.89
N SER A 232 63.43 29.43 -53.97
CA SER A 232 63.34 30.89 -53.82
C SER A 232 64.54 31.51 -53.10
N GLY A 233 65.30 30.74 -52.32
CA GLY A 233 66.52 31.20 -51.63
C GLY A 233 67.73 31.44 -52.53
N ARG A 234 67.61 31.27 -53.86
CA ARG A 234 68.72 31.49 -54.80
C ARG A 234 68.52 32.56 -55.86
N LYS A 235 67.40 33.29 -55.89
CA LYS A 235 67.24 34.46 -56.77
C LYS A 235 66.36 35.53 -56.14
N THR A 236 66.99 36.42 -55.38
CA THR A 236 66.61 37.84 -55.34
C THR A 236 67.24 38.52 -56.56
N PRO A 237 66.46 39.00 -57.55
CA PRO A 237 66.94 40.04 -58.43
C PRO A 237 66.52 41.39 -57.84
N LEU A 238 67.53 42.19 -57.48
CA LEU A 238 67.42 43.64 -57.39
C LEU A 238 66.59 44.19 -58.56
N GLN A 239 65.68 45.12 -58.24
CA GLN A 239 65.11 46.04 -59.22
C GLN A 239 66.26 46.76 -59.95
N LYS A 240 66.43 46.46 -61.24
CA LYS A 240 67.19 47.29 -62.19
C LYS A 240 66.21 48.14 -62.99
N MET A 241 66.55 49.42 -63.10
CA MET A 241 65.95 50.41 -64.01
C MET A 241 65.94 49.93 -65.48
N PRO A 242 65.03 50.45 -66.33
CA PRO A 242 64.97 50.09 -67.74
C PRO A 242 66.16 50.70 -68.50
N GLN A 243 67.04 49.84 -69.03
CA GLN A 243 68.01 50.21 -70.05
C GLN A 243 67.40 49.99 -71.44
N ILE A 244 67.55 51.04 -72.23
CA ILE A 244 67.45 51.13 -73.68
C ILE A 244 68.10 49.90 -74.35
N THR A 245 67.37 49.22 -75.23
CA THR A 245 67.97 48.34 -76.23
C THR A 245 67.54 48.79 -77.62
N ASP A 246 68.56 49.15 -78.40
CA ASP A 246 68.51 49.55 -79.80
C ASP A 246 68.04 48.42 -80.73
N PRO A 247 67.45 48.76 -81.88
CA PRO A 247 67.07 47.82 -82.93
C PRO A 247 68.23 47.61 -83.91
N LYS A 248 68.85 46.42 -83.92
CA LYS A 248 69.71 45.99 -85.03
C LYS A 248 69.57 44.49 -85.29
N SER A 249 68.76 44.13 -86.28
CA SER A 249 69.01 42.95 -87.13
C SER A 249 68.49 43.22 -88.54
N PHE A 250 69.23 44.05 -89.26
CA PHE A 250 69.13 44.20 -90.71
C PHE A 250 69.97 43.07 -91.32
N LYS A 251 69.33 42.02 -91.84
CA LYS A 251 69.98 41.10 -92.77
C LYS A 251 69.96 41.74 -94.16
N ARG A 252 71.11 42.28 -94.56
CA ARG A 252 71.44 42.59 -95.97
C ARG A 252 71.88 41.27 -96.60
N ASP A 253 71.10 40.77 -97.55
CA ASP A 253 71.60 39.88 -98.59
C ASP A 253 72.10 40.77 -99.73
N SER A 254 73.42 40.95 -99.79
CA SER A 254 74.12 41.62 -100.87
C SER A 254 74.92 40.57 -101.63
N ASP A 255 74.32 40.02 -102.69
CA ASP A 255 75.08 39.30 -103.72
C ASP A 255 75.26 40.21 -104.93
N THR A 256 76.49 40.66 -105.05
CA THR A 256 77.09 41.33 -106.18
C THR A 256 77.35 40.29 -107.27
N LYS A 257 76.81 40.49 -108.47
CA LYS A 257 77.42 40.00 -109.70
C LYS A 257 77.49 41.13 -110.71
N LEU A 258 78.67 41.74 -110.75
CA LEU A 258 79.26 42.31 -111.95
C LEU A 258 79.34 41.20 -113.01
N ASP A 259 78.86 41.48 -114.21
CA ASP A 259 79.44 40.85 -115.39
C ASP A 259 79.63 41.89 -116.49
N ASN A 260 80.88 41.94 -116.94
CA ASN A 260 81.39 42.76 -118.01
C ASN A 260 81.08 42.06 -119.33
N GLY A 261 80.83 42.83 -120.38
CA GLY A 261 80.75 42.29 -121.74
C GLY A 261 80.67 43.41 -122.77
N ASP A 262 81.79 44.08 -123.03
CA ASP A 262 82.65 43.82 -124.19
C ASP A 262 82.06 44.25 -125.54
N THR A 263 82.65 45.35 -126.04
CA THR A 263 83.31 45.46 -127.36
C THR A 263 82.42 45.27 -128.63
N SER A 264 82.75 45.68 -129.85
CA SER A 264 83.98 46.05 -130.53
C SER A 264 83.61 46.74 -131.86
N LEU A 265 84.64 47.06 -132.65
CA LEU A 265 84.66 47.35 -134.10
C LEU A 265 84.53 48.82 -134.51
N GLN A 266 85.65 49.53 -134.70
CA GLN A 266 86.65 49.43 -135.80
C GLN A 266 86.28 50.24 -137.06
N LYS A 267 87.20 51.17 -137.36
CA LYS A 267 87.78 51.48 -138.68
C LYS A 267 86.87 51.39 -139.91
N THR A 268 86.73 52.53 -140.58
CA THR A 268 87.28 52.69 -141.94
C THR A 268 87.48 54.18 -142.26
N MET A 269 88.75 54.55 -142.47
CA MET A 269 89.13 55.73 -143.24
C MET A 269 88.71 55.52 -144.70
N TYR A 270 88.00 56.46 -145.33
CA TYR A 270 88.25 56.84 -146.72
C TYR A 270 87.79 58.29 -146.95
N ARG A 271 88.72 59.04 -147.57
CA ARG A 271 88.57 60.40 -148.11
C ARG A 271 87.37 60.51 -149.05
N THR A 272 86.56 61.55 -148.87
CA THR A 272 86.02 62.37 -149.97
C THR A 272 85.59 63.73 -149.41
N ARG A 273 86.14 64.82 -149.96
CA ARG A 273 85.77 66.21 -149.66
C ARG A 273 84.33 66.46 -150.11
N ILE A 274 83.36 66.45 -149.19
CA ILE A 274 81.96 66.84 -149.42
C ILE A 274 81.41 67.52 -148.14
N ASP A 275 81.13 68.83 -148.24
CA ASP A 275 80.33 69.72 -147.38
C ASP A 275 80.10 69.38 -145.89
N ASP A 276 81.00 69.83 -145.01
CA ASP A 276 80.89 69.75 -143.53
C ASP A 276 79.63 70.39 -142.92
N SER A 277 78.95 71.30 -143.64
CA SER A 277 77.74 71.99 -143.16
C SER A 277 76.53 71.03 -143.01
N LYS A 278 76.31 70.12 -143.98
CA LYS A 278 75.18 69.18 -143.97
C LYS A 278 75.34 68.08 -142.93
N ILE A 279 76.58 67.67 -142.64
CA ILE A 279 76.88 66.66 -141.60
C ILE A 279 76.67 67.25 -140.22
N LYS A 280 77.06 68.51 -139.99
CA LYS A 280 76.84 69.21 -138.73
C LYS A 280 75.35 69.36 -138.41
N GLN A 281 74.52 69.77 -139.38
CA GLN A 281 73.06 69.82 -139.22
C GLN A 281 72.44 68.45 -138.91
N ARG A 282 72.90 67.36 -139.56
CA ARG A 282 72.41 66.01 -139.25
C ARG A 282 72.78 65.56 -137.84
N ARG A 283 74.01 65.84 -137.38
CA ARG A 283 74.42 65.54 -136.00
C ARG A 283 73.60 66.33 -134.99
N GLU A 284 73.34 67.60 -135.26
CA GLU A 284 72.53 68.46 -134.39
C GLU A 284 71.07 68.00 -134.31
N MET A 285 70.46 67.58 -135.42
CA MET A 285 69.12 66.95 -135.39
C MET A 285 69.10 65.62 -134.62
N VAL A 286 70.16 64.81 -134.71
CA VAL A 286 70.25 63.55 -133.95
C VAL A 286 70.40 63.82 -132.45
N ILE A 287 71.19 64.84 -132.09
CA ILE A 287 71.35 65.27 -130.69
C ILE A 287 70.02 65.82 -130.16
N GLN A 288 69.32 66.68 -130.90
CA GLN A 288 68.01 67.20 -130.51
C GLN A 288 66.98 66.08 -130.32
N ARG A 289 66.91 65.10 -131.24
CA ARG A 289 66.01 63.94 -131.09
C ARG A 289 66.37 63.07 -129.89
N LYS A 290 67.67 62.94 -129.60
CA LYS A 290 68.13 62.20 -128.42
C LYS A 290 67.74 62.94 -127.14
N GLU A 291 67.94 64.25 -127.08
CA GLU A 291 67.51 65.08 -125.95
C GLU A 291 65.99 65.07 -125.77
N GLU A 292 65.20 65.01 -126.85
CA GLU A 292 63.74 64.84 -126.79
C GLU A 292 63.33 63.46 -126.26
N LEU A 293 64.02 62.39 -126.67
CA LEU A 293 63.79 61.04 -126.15
C LEU A 293 64.18 60.94 -124.67
N ASP A 294 65.34 61.48 -124.28
CA ASP A 294 65.79 61.50 -122.89
C ASP A 294 64.79 62.29 -122.02
N LYS A 295 64.24 63.40 -122.51
CA LYS A 295 63.15 64.14 -121.82
C LYS A 295 61.87 63.33 -121.69
N LEU A 296 61.49 62.55 -122.71
CA LEU A 296 60.31 61.68 -122.64
C LEU A 296 60.50 60.55 -121.64
N GLU A 297 61.69 59.95 -121.61
CA GLU A 297 62.08 58.91 -120.64
C GLU A 297 62.11 59.46 -119.22
N ASP A 298 62.67 60.66 -119.00
CA ASP A 298 62.65 61.35 -117.72
C ASP A 298 61.21 61.62 -117.24
N ILE A 299 60.31 62.05 -118.13
CA ILE A 299 58.89 62.26 -117.81
C ILE A 299 58.21 60.94 -117.45
N GLU A 300 58.54 59.84 -118.13
CA GLU A 300 57.97 58.52 -117.86
C GLU A 300 58.47 57.95 -116.52
N LEU A 301 59.77 58.06 -116.26
CA LEU A 301 60.39 57.71 -114.97
C LEU A 301 59.78 58.53 -113.82
N GLN A 302 59.54 59.82 -114.03
CA GLN A 302 58.92 60.68 -113.02
C GLN A 302 57.47 60.26 -112.74
N LYS A 303 56.69 59.91 -113.77
CA LYS A 303 55.33 59.35 -113.59
C LYS A 303 55.35 58.03 -112.83
N ASP A 304 56.32 57.16 -113.09
CA ASP A 304 56.42 55.87 -112.40
C ASP A 304 56.90 56.01 -110.95
N LEU A 305 57.79 56.97 -110.67
CA LEU A 305 58.19 57.33 -109.32
C LEU A 305 57.01 57.88 -108.51
N GLU A 306 56.18 58.75 -109.11
CA GLU A 306 54.94 59.24 -108.50
C GLU A 306 53.95 58.09 -108.21
N LYS A 307 53.76 57.14 -109.14
CA LYS A 307 52.91 55.96 -108.91
C LYS A 307 53.44 55.09 -107.78
N LEU A 308 54.75 54.84 -107.72
CA LEU A 308 55.37 54.06 -106.66
C LEU A 308 55.22 54.74 -105.30
N GLN A 309 55.42 56.06 -105.26
CA GLN A 309 55.24 56.85 -104.04
C GLN A 309 53.79 56.84 -103.57
N LEU A 310 52.82 56.88 -104.49
CA LEU A 310 51.40 56.77 -104.18
C LEU A 310 51.03 55.37 -103.64
N LYS A 311 51.57 54.30 -104.22
CA LYS A 311 51.40 52.92 -103.72
C LYS A 311 52.05 52.71 -102.35
N LEU A 312 53.24 53.26 -102.12
CA LEU A 312 53.92 53.22 -100.83
C LEU A 312 53.06 53.91 -99.76
N ASN A 313 52.57 55.12 -100.05
CA ASN A 313 51.69 55.85 -99.15
C ASN A 313 50.37 55.10 -98.85
N GLN A 314 49.79 54.43 -99.84
CA GLN A 314 48.61 53.57 -99.63
C GLN A 314 48.91 52.36 -98.75
N SER A 315 50.03 51.67 -99.01
CA SER A 315 50.49 50.53 -98.21
C SER A 315 50.76 50.92 -96.75
N GLU A 316 51.43 52.05 -96.52
CA GLU A 316 51.67 52.57 -95.17
C GLU A 316 50.37 52.90 -94.43
N LYS A 317 49.39 53.50 -95.11
CA LYS A 317 48.07 53.78 -94.54
C LYS A 317 47.35 52.49 -94.13
N LEU A 318 47.34 51.48 -95.00
CA LEU A 318 46.74 50.17 -94.71
C LEU A 318 47.45 49.47 -93.55
N SER A 319 48.79 49.51 -93.51
CA SER A 319 49.59 48.95 -92.41
C SER A 319 49.28 49.63 -91.07
N LYS A 320 49.22 50.97 -91.05
CA LYS A 320 48.83 51.75 -89.86
C LYS A 320 47.42 51.42 -89.41
N GLN A 321 46.45 51.31 -90.32
CA GLN A 321 45.08 50.90 -89.99
C GLN A 321 45.02 49.48 -89.41
N GLN A 322 45.74 48.50 -90.00
CA GLN A 322 45.79 47.14 -89.47
C GLN A 322 46.44 47.08 -88.09
N ALA A 323 47.50 47.85 -87.85
CA ALA A 323 48.13 47.97 -86.54
C ALA A 323 47.16 48.57 -85.51
N GLN A 324 46.41 49.61 -85.89
CA GLN A 324 45.41 50.24 -85.02
C GLN A 324 44.27 49.28 -84.66
N ILE A 325 43.74 48.52 -85.63
CA ILE A 325 42.72 47.49 -85.40
C ILE A 325 43.24 46.41 -84.43
N LYS A 326 44.50 45.98 -84.57
CA LYS A 326 45.11 45.00 -83.64
C LYS A 326 45.21 45.56 -82.22
N VAL A 327 45.63 46.82 -82.07
CA VAL A 327 45.70 47.49 -80.77
C VAL A 327 44.31 47.61 -80.14
N GLU A 328 43.29 47.98 -80.92
CA GLU A 328 41.90 48.06 -80.44
C GLU A 328 41.38 46.69 -79.98
N ARG A 329 41.63 45.62 -80.74
CA ARG A 329 41.26 44.26 -80.31
C ARG A 329 41.92 43.84 -79.00
N ILE A 330 43.20 44.17 -78.81
CA ILE A 330 43.92 43.88 -77.56
C ILE A 330 43.33 44.68 -76.40
N LYS A 331 43.03 45.97 -76.62
CA LYS A 331 42.38 46.81 -75.60
C LYS A 331 41.00 46.28 -75.21
N GLU A 332 40.19 45.87 -76.19
CA GLU A 332 38.88 45.29 -75.96
C GLU A 332 38.96 43.96 -75.20
N GLN A 333 39.91 43.09 -75.56
CA GLN A 333 40.15 41.82 -74.87
C GLN A 333 40.58 42.05 -73.40
N TYR A 334 41.52 42.98 -73.17
CA TYR A 334 41.94 43.35 -71.82
C TYR A 334 40.78 43.90 -70.98
N PHE A 335 39.91 44.72 -71.58
CA PHE A 335 38.74 45.26 -70.89
C PHE A 335 37.73 44.16 -70.53
N ARG A 336 37.47 43.21 -71.43
CA ARG A 336 36.62 42.04 -71.14
C ARG A 336 37.20 41.18 -70.01
N GLU A 337 38.51 40.96 -70.02
CA GLU A 337 39.19 40.16 -68.99
C GLU A 337 39.13 40.85 -67.62
N GLN A 338 39.28 42.18 -67.57
CA GLN A 338 39.06 42.93 -66.33
C GLN A 338 37.63 42.81 -65.80
N GLN A 339 36.61 42.87 -66.68
CA GLN A 339 35.22 42.67 -66.27
C GLN A 339 34.98 41.27 -65.71
N LEU A 340 35.55 40.23 -66.31
CA LEU A 340 35.46 38.85 -65.81
C LEU A 340 36.12 38.70 -64.44
N ILE A 341 37.31 39.28 -64.25
CA ILE A 341 37.99 39.27 -62.94
C ILE A 341 37.14 39.99 -61.88
N GLN A 342 36.52 41.10 -62.24
CA GLN A 342 35.66 41.86 -61.33
C GLN A 342 34.41 41.06 -60.94
N GLN A 343 33.72 40.46 -61.91
CA GLN A 343 32.57 39.58 -61.66
C GLN A 343 32.95 38.38 -60.79
N GLN A 344 34.11 37.77 -61.02
CA GLN A 344 34.59 36.65 -60.21
C GLN A 344 34.84 37.06 -58.75
N LYS A 345 35.39 38.27 -58.52
CA LYS A 345 35.57 38.82 -57.18
C LYS A 345 34.22 39.04 -56.49
N GLU A 346 33.24 39.60 -57.19
CA GLU A 346 31.89 39.82 -56.66
C GLU A 346 31.20 38.51 -56.30
N ILE A 347 31.28 37.48 -57.17
CA ILE A 347 30.75 36.15 -56.90
C ILE A 347 31.38 35.54 -55.65
N ASN A 348 32.71 35.62 -55.50
CA ASN A 348 33.39 35.08 -54.31
C ASN A 348 32.97 35.81 -53.02
N VAL A 349 32.76 37.13 -53.09
CA VAL A 349 32.24 37.92 -51.95
C VAL A 349 30.83 37.45 -51.59
N ILE A 350 29.93 37.33 -52.57
CA ILE A 350 28.55 36.85 -52.35
C ILE A 350 28.55 35.44 -51.74
N GLN A 351 29.32 34.51 -52.29
CA GLN A 351 29.40 33.14 -51.76
C GLN A 351 29.92 33.10 -50.32
N SER A 352 30.91 33.94 -50.00
CA SER A 352 31.42 34.05 -48.63
C SER A 352 30.39 34.62 -47.66
N GLN A 353 29.60 35.60 -48.10
CA GLN A 353 28.49 36.17 -47.32
C GLN A 353 27.35 35.18 -47.13
N GLU A 354 26.98 34.42 -48.17
CA GLU A 354 25.96 33.36 -48.06
C GLU A 354 26.39 32.26 -47.10
N HIS A 355 27.66 31.84 -47.15
CA HIS A 355 28.20 30.85 -46.21
C HIS A 355 28.16 31.37 -44.76
N LEU A 356 28.56 32.63 -44.54
CA LEU A 356 28.49 33.26 -43.22
C LEU A 356 27.04 33.37 -42.73
N SER A 357 26.12 33.82 -43.59
CA SER A 357 24.68 33.91 -43.29
C SER A 357 24.08 32.54 -42.94
N SER A 358 24.44 31.49 -43.69
CA SER A 358 24.05 30.11 -43.39
C SER A 358 24.55 29.64 -42.02
N MET A 359 25.79 30.00 -41.67
CA MET A 359 26.36 29.69 -40.36
C MET A 359 25.64 30.42 -39.23
N ILE A 360 25.38 31.71 -39.40
CA ILE A 360 24.64 32.53 -38.43
C ILE A 360 23.23 31.97 -38.22
N ASN A 361 22.51 31.62 -39.29
CA ASN A 361 21.19 31.01 -39.19
C ASN A 361 21.21 29.67 -38.45
N LYS A 362 22.23 28.82 -38.67
CA LYS A 362 22.41 27.58 -37.88
C LYS A 362 22.65 27.86 -36.41
N MET A 363 23.41 28.91 -36.06
CA MET A 363 23.62 29.31 -34.68
C MET A 363 22.34 29.84 -34.03
N ILE A 364 21.58 30.68 -34.75
CA ILE A 364 20.28 31.20 -34.29
C ILE A 364 19.30 30.05 -34.04
N ASN A 365 19.20 29.08 -34.96
CA ASN A 365 18.31 27.93 -34.79
C ASN A 365 18.70 27.07 -33.59
N LYS A 366 20.00 26.81 -33.38
CA LYS A 366 20.48 26.08 -32.19
C LYS A 366 20.18 26.83 -30.88
N GLU A 367 20.34 28.15 -30.87
CA GLU A 367 20.00 29.00 -29.73
C GLU A 367 18.49 28.95 -29.43
N GLN A 368 17.64 28.99 -30.47
CA GLN A 368 16.19 28.88 -30.32
C GLN A 368 15.77 27.48 -29.82
N GLU A 369 16.36 26.41 -30.36
CA GLU A 369 16.12 25.04 -29.88
C GLU A 369 16.52 24.88 -28.40
N PHE A 370 17.68 25.43 -28.02
CA PHE A 370 18.15 25.41 -26.64
C PHE A 370 17.20 26.17 -25.70
N ARG A 371 16.74 27.36 -26.09
CA ARG A 371 15.73 28.12 -25.34
C ARG A 371 14.41 27.37 -25.22
N GLY A 372 13.96 26.72 -26.29
CA GLY A 372 12.76 25.88 -26.29
C GLY A 372 12.87 24.70 -25.32
N GLN A 373 14.02 24.02 -25.30
CA GLN A 373 14.28 22.94 -24.33
C GLN A 373 14.28 23.45 -22.89
N LEU A 374 14.94 24.59 -22.63
CA LEU A 374 14.98 25.20 -21.30
C LEU A 374 13.58 25.58 -20.80
N GLN A 375 12.75 26.15 -21.69
CA GLN A 375 11.37 26.52 -21.37
C GLN A 375 10.49 25.27 -21.13
N SER A 376 10.65 24.22 -21.94
CA SER A 376 9.94 22.95 -21.75
C SER A 376 10.29 22.30 -20.41
N GLN A 377 11.57 22.34 -20.03
CA GLN A 377 12.05 21.83 -18.75
C GLN A 377 11.48 22.62 -17.56
N LEU A 378 11.44 23.96 -17.67
CA LEU A 378 10.83 24.84 -16.67
C LEU A 378 9.34 24.53 -16.48
N ILE A 379 8.59 24.32 -17.57
CA ILE A 379 7.17 23.97 -17.52
C ILE A 379 6.97 22.61 -16.83
N GLN A 380 7.76 21.59 -17.19
CA GLN A 380 7.70 20.28 -16.51
C GLN A 380 8.00 20.38 -15.01
N ASP A 381 8.97 21.20 -14.62
CA ASP A 381 9.33 21.36 -13.21
C ASP A 381 8.23 22.10 -12.42
N LEU A 382 7.56 23.08 -13.04
CA LEU A 382 6.39 23.74 -12.47
C LEU A 382 5.21 22.76 -12.30
N GLU A 383 4.92 21.94 -13.30
CA GLU A 383 3.89 20.90 -13.22
C GLU A 383 4.17 19.88 -12.12
N LYS A 384 5.41 19.37 -12.04
CA LYS A 384 5.84 18.47 -10.96
C LYS A 384 5.65 19.13 -9.59
N LYS A 385 6.03 20.40 -9.44
CA LYS A 385 5.87 21.16 -8.19
C LYS A 385 4.39 21.31 -7.82
N GLN A 386 3.51 21.49 -8.80
CA GLN A 386 2.07 21.59 -8.59
C GLN A 386 1.46 20.24 -8.19
N GLN A 387 1.86 19.14 -8.85
CA GLN A 387 1.45 17.79 -8.47
C GLN A 387 1.91 17.40 -7.05
N ILE A 388 3.13 17.80 -6.65
CA ILE A 388 3.62 17.59 -5.28
C ILE A 388 2.75 18.36 -4.28
N LYS A 389 2.41 19.62 -4.56
CA LYS A 389 1.51 20.42 -3.70
C LYS A 389 0.13 19.77 -3.55
N GLU A 390 -0.46 19.25 -4.64
CA GLU A 390 -1.74 18.55 -4.58
C GLU A 390 -1.68 17.25 -3.78
N LYS A 391 -0.62 16.46 -3.96
CA LYS A 391 -0.39 15.24 -3.15
C LYS A 391 -0.28 15.60 -1.67
N GLN A 392 0.47 16.65 -1.32
CA GLN A 392 0.57 17.11 0.07
C GLN A 392 -0.78 17.59 0.64
N LYS A 393 -1.60 18.30 -0.14
CA LYS A 393 -2.95 18.68 0.28
C LYS A 393 -3.83 17.45 0.56
N LYS A 394 -3.81 16.45 -0.31
CA LYS A 394 -4.55 15.18 -0.12
C LYS A 394 -4.10 14.44 1.13
N ILE A 395 -2.79 14.39 1.40
CA ILE A 395 -2.24 13.77 2.63
C ILE A 395 -2.76 14.51 3.88
N LYS A 396 -2.69 15.84 3.90
CA LYS A 396 -3.20 16.63 5.04
C LYS A 396 -4.71 16.46 5.25
N GLN A 397 -5.47 16.38 4.18
CA GLN A 397 -6.92 16.14 4.25
C GLN A 397 -7.22 14.76 4.84
N ASN A 398 -6.56 13.70 4.34
CA ASN A 398 -6.71 12.34 4.87
C ASN A 398 -6.29 12.24 6.35
N GLN A 399 -5.23 12.95 6.77
CA GLN A 399 -4.84 13.01 8.18
C GLN A 399 -5.92 13.67 9.04
N ASN A 400 -6.49 14.79 8.60
CA ASN A 400 -7.59 15.46 9.31
C ASN A 400 -8.84 14.58 9.40
N ASP A 401 -9.17 13.81 8.36
CA ASP A 401 -10.30 12.90 8.38
C ASP A 401 -10.07 11.74 9.38
N LEU A 402 -8.83 11.25 9.48
CA LEU A 402 -8.41 10.27 10.49
C LEU A 402 -8.54 10.82 11.92
N TYR A 403 -8.11 12.07 12.17
CA TYR A 403 -8.28 12.72 13.47
C TYR A 403 -9.75 12.88 13.84
N LYS A 404 -10.60 13.31 12.89
CA LYS A 404 -12.05 13.42 13.12
C LYS A 404 -12.71 12.08 13.44
N ASP A 405 -12.29 11.00 12.78
CA ASP A 405 -12.80 9.65 13.08
C ASP A 405 -12.35 9.16 14.47
N HIS A 406 -11.09 9.45 14.84
CA HIS A 406 -10.58 9.16 16.18
C HIS A 406 -11.34 9.93 17.26
N ASP A 407 -11.59 11.24 17.07
CA ASP A 407 -12.36 12.04 18.02
C ASP A 407 -13.82 11.56 18.16
N LYS A 408 -14.46 11.15 17.06
CA LYS A 408 -15.78 10.54 17.11
C LYS A 408 -15.78 9.24 17.90
N LYS A 409 -14.78 8.37 17.70
CA LYS A 409 -14.63 7.12 18.46
C LYS A 409 -14.37 7.39 19.94
N LEU A 410 -13.53 8.38 20.25
CA LEU A 410 -13.25 8.79 21.63
C LEU A 410 -14.50 9.31 22.32
N LYS A 411 -15.29 10.15 21.64
CA LYS A 411 -16.57 10.65 22.15
C LYS A 411 -17.55 9.51 22.40
N GLN A 412 -17.71 8.57 21.46
CA GLN A 412 -18.55 7.38 21.64
C GLN A 412 -18.10 6.51 22.81
N LEU A 413 -16.79 6.35 23.01
CA LEU A 413 -16.25 5.59 24.12
C LEU A 413 -16.55 6.29 25.45
N ASN A 414 -16.36 7.60 25.51
CA ASN A 414 -16.66 8.41 26.69
C ASN A 414 -18.17 8.35 27.03
N ASP A 415 -19.05 8.47 26.03
CA ASP A 415 -20.50 8.34 26.22
C ASP A 415 -20.88 6.95 26.76
N LYS A 416 -20.19 5.88 26.33
CA LYS A 416 -20.38 4.53 26.87
C LYS A 416 -19.90 4.41 28.33
N PHE A 417 -18.77 5.02 28.67
CA PHE A 417 -18.28 5.05 30.05
C PHE A 417 -19.25 5.79 30.97
N MET A 418 -19.75 6.95 30.56
CA MET A 418 -20.75 7.71 31.31
C MET A 418 -22.02 6.88 31.57
N LYS A 419 -22.52 6.16 30.56
CA LYS A 419 -23.68 5.26 30.73
C LYS A 419 -23.42 4.11 31.69
N ILE A 420 -22.22 3.52 31.66
CA ILE A 420 -21.83 2.47 32.61
C ILE A 420 -21.73 3.05 34.03
N GLU A 421 -21.18 4.25 34.18
CA GLU A 421 -21.08 4.94 35.47
C GLU A 421 -22.45 5.26 36.05
N GLU A 422 -23.40 5.76 35.25
CA GLU A 422 -24.79 5.99 35.64
C GLU A 422 -25.48 4.68 36.05
N GLN A 423 -25.33 3.59 35.28
CA GLN A 423 -25.88 2.29 35.64
C GLN A 423 -25.29 1.74 36.95
N ASN A 424 -23.98 1.92 37.17
CA ASN A 424 -23.34 1.52 38.40
C ASN A 424 -23.83 2.35 39.60
N LYS A 425 -24.08 3.66 39.40
CA LYS A 425 -24.67 4.53 40.41
C LYS A 425 -26.08 4.07 40.79
N LEU A 426 -26.92 3.76 39.81
CA LEU A 426 -28.26 3.18 40.03
C LEU A 426 -28.20 1.87 40.80
N ARG A 427 -27.32 0.93 40.40
CA ARG A 427 -27.14 -0.35 41.12
C ARG A 427 -26.70 -0.16 42.57
N ARG A 428 -25.85 0.84 42.86
CA ARG A 428 -25.46 1.16 44.25
C ARG A 428 -26.65 1.66 45.06
N GLN A 429 -27.45 2.56 44.50
CA GLN A 429 -28.67 3.06 45.15
C GLN A 429 -29.68 1.93 45.40
N GLU A 430 -29.88 1.03 44.44
CA GLU A 430 -30.74 -0.16 44.61
C GLU A 430 -30.24 -1.08 45.74
N LEU A 431 -28.91 -1.28 45.84
CA LEU A 431 -28.31 -2.07 46.91
C LEU A 431 -28.47 -1.40 48.28
N GLU A 432 -28.24 -0.09 48.37
CA GLU A 432 -28.47 0.69 49.59
C GLU A 432 -29.93 0.61 50.04
N HIS A 433 -30.88 0.79 49.11
CA HIS A 433 -32.30 0.65 49.39
C HIS A 433 -32.66 -0.77 49.86
N LYS A 434 -32.06 -1.80 49.24
CA LYS A 434 -32.24 -3.20 49.69
C LYS A 434 -31.68 -3.46 51.09
N ILE A 435 -30.58 -2.80 51.45
CA ILE A 435 -30.01 -2.87 52.80
C ILE A 435 -30.96 -2.22 53.81
N LEU A 436 -31.48 -1.03 53.49
CA LEU A 436 -32.46 -0.32 54.33
C LEU A 436 -33.72 -1.17 54.55
N LEU A 437 -34.30 -1.74 53.49
CA LEU A 437 -35.46 -2.64 53.61
C LEU A 437 -35.17 -3.86 54.50
N LYS A 438 -33.96 -4.42 54.42
CA LYS A 438 -33.54 -5.53 55.30
C LYS A 438 -33.35 -5.12 56.75
N GLN A 439 -32.95 -3.88 57.01
CA GLN A 439 -32.85 -3.34 58.37
C GLN A 439 -34.25 -3.08 58.94
N GLU A 440 -35.15 -2.49 58.15
CA GLU A 440 -36.53 -2.24 58.55
C GLU A 440 -37.28 -3.55 58.85
N LEU A 441 -37.11 -4.57 58.02
CA LEU A 441 -37.67 -5.90 58.27
C LEU A 441 -37.14 -6.52 59.57
N ARG A 442 -35.87 -6.29 59.92
CA ARG A 442 -35.31 -6.74 61.21
C ARG A 442 -35.96 -6.02 62.38
N ARG A 443 -36.12 -4.70 62.27
CA ARG A 443 -36.82 -3.88 63.26
C ARG A 443 -38.25 -4.34 63.52
N LEU A 444 -39.03 -4.55 62.45
CA LEU A 444 -40.40 -5.03 62.55
C LEU A 444 -40.46 -6.42 63.23
N LYS A 445 -39.54 -7.33 62.89
CA LYS A 445 -39.46 -8.64 63.56
C LYS A 445 -39.10 -8.54 65.05
N GLU A 446 -38.26 -7.59 65.43
CA GLU A 446 -37.94 -7.35 66.84
C GLU A 446 -39.14 -6.77 67.58
N GLN A 447 -39.86 -5.84 66.95
CA GLN A 447 -41.10 -5.29 67.48
C GLN A 447 -42.18 -6.38 67.67
N ASP A 448 -42.40 -7.25 66.67
CA ASP A 448 -43.33 -8.37 66.78
C ASP A 448 -42.97 -9.33 67.92
N LYS A 449 -41.68 -9.54 68.18
CA LYS A 449 -41.21 -10.37 69.32
C LYS A 449 -41.55 -9.71 70.65
N LEU A 450 -41.34 -8.40 70.78
CA LEU A 450 -41.67 -7.65 71.98
C LEU A 450 -43.18 -7.64 72.22
N ASP A 451 -43.99 -7.37 71.20
CA ASP A 451 -45.45 -7.37 71.28
C ASP A 451 -46.00 -8.74 71.69
N ASN A 452 -45.41 -9.83 71.16
CA ASN A 452 -45.76 -11.19 71.57
C ASN A 452 -45.38 -11.48 73.02
N TYR A 453 -44.20 -11.04 73.47
CA TYR A 453 -43.79 -11.16 74.87
C TYR A 453 -44.73 -10.40 75.80
N GLU A 454 -45.12 -9.17 75.45
CA GLU A 454 -46.09 -8.38 76.23
C GLU A 454 -47.48 -9.01 76.24
N ARG A 455 -47.93 -9.57 75.10
CA ARG A 455 -49.19 -10.32 75.03
C ARG A 455 -49.17 -11.53 75.96
N GLN A 456 -48.07 -12.28 75.97
CA GLN A 456 -47.89 -13.42 76.87
C GLN A 456 -47.84 -13.00 78.33
N LYS A 457 -47.13 -11.90 78.64
CA LYS A 457 -47.09 -11.31 79.98
C LYS A 457 -48.51 -10.94 80.45
N ARG A 458 -49.28 -10.20 79.65
CA ARG A 458 -50.68 -9.85 79.95
C ARG A 458 -51.56 -11.09 80.17
N GLN A 459 -51.37 -12.14 79.37
CA GLN A 459 -52.10 -13.39 79.54
C GLN A 459 -51.74 -14.09 80.86
N ASN A 460 -50.46 -14.09 81.24
CA ASN A 460 -50.00 -14.65 82.49
C ASN A 460 -50.49 -13.83 83.70
N ASP A 461 -50.46 -12.50 83.61
CA ASP A 461 -50.99 -11.60 84.63
C ASP A 461 -52.49 -11.86 84.85
N TYR A 462 -53.26 -12.03 83.77
CA TYR A 462 -54.68 -12.38 83.85
C TYR A 462 -54.91 -13.76 84.49
N LYS A 463 -54.09 -14.77 84.14
CA LYS A 463 -54.14 -16.09 84.78
C LYS A 463 -53.83 -16.01 86.27
N MET A 464 -52.79 -15.24 86.66
CA MET A 464 -52.42 -15.04 88.06
C MET A 464 -53.51 -14.32 88.85
N MET A 465 -54.11 -13.26 88.28
CA MET A 465 -55.25 -12.58 88.88
C MET A 465 -56.42 -13.55 89.08
N THR A 466 -56.72 -14.37 88.08
CA THR A 466 -57.79 -15.39 88.18
C THR A 466 -57.50 -16.41 89.27
N LEU A 467 -56.25 -16.89 89.38
CA LEU A 467 -55.84 -17.81 90.45
C LEU A 467 -55.92 -17.16 91.83
N TYR A 468 -55.49 -15.91 91.95
CA TYR A 468 -55.60 -15.15 93.19
C TYR A 468 -57.06 -14.98 93.63
N MET A 469 -57.96 -14.60 92.71
CA MET A 469 -59.39 -14.50 92.98
C MET A 469 -60.00 -15.85 93.39
N LYS A 470 -59.61 -16.95 92.73
CA LYS A 470 -60.02 -18.31 93.12
C LYS A 470 -59.51 -18.68 94.52
N SER A 471 -58.25 -18.37 94.83
CA SER A 471 -57.67 -18.61 96.16
C SER A 471 -58.42 -17.84 97.24
N LYS A 472 -58.67 -16.54 97.01
CA LYS A 472 -59.44 -15.69 97.92
C LYS A 472 -60.84 -16.25 98.18
N PHE A 473 -61.53 -16.73 97.14
CA PHE A 473 -62.83 -17.37 97.28
C PHE A 473 -62.78 -18.68 98.10
N ILE A 474 -61.71 -19.47 97.94
CA ILE A 474 -61.50 -20.68 98.76
C ILE A 474 -61.27 -20.30 100.22
N ASP A 475 -60.47 -19.27 100.49
CA ASP A 475 -60.19 -18.80 101.85
C ASP A 475 -61.46 -18.26 102.52
N GLU A 476 -62.26 -17.45 101.82
CA GLU A 476 -63.58 -16.99 102.29
C GLU A 476 -64.52 -18.16 102.58
N LYS A 477 -64.56 -19.17 101.70
CA LYS A 477 -65.34 -20.40 101.93
C LYS A 477 -64.85 -21.19 103.14
N ASN A 478 -63.54 -21.27 103.36
CA ASN A 478 -62.95 -21.95 104.50
C ASN A 478 -63.23 -21.20 105.81
N GLN A 479 -63.14 -19.87 105.82
CA GLN A 479 -63.53 -19.04 106.95
C GLN A 479 -65.01 -19.22 107.29
N LEU A 480 -65.89 -19.25 106.29
CA LEU A 480 -67.32 -19.53 106.49
C LEU A 480 -67.54 -20.92 107.09
N LYS A 481 -66.79 -21.93 106.65
CA LYS A 481 -66.86 -23.29 107.20
C LYS A 481 -66.37 -23.35 108.65
N GLN A 482 -65.31 -22.61 108.99
CA GLN A 482 -64.83 -22.48 110.37
C GLN A 482 -65.90 -21.83 111.25
N TYR A 483 -66.49 -20.73 110.79
CA TYR A 483 -67.58 -20.05 111.50
C TYR A 483 -68.79 -20.97 111.70
N GLN A 484 -69.20 -21.72 110.68
CA GLN A 484 -70.27 -22.73 110.79
C GLN A 484 -69.95 -23.79 111.84
N ASN A 485 -68.72 -24.31 111.83
CA ASN A 485 -68.28 -25.30 112.82
C ASN A 485 -68.28 -24.73 114.25
N GLU A 486 -67.85 -23.49 114.44
CA GLU A 486 -67.90 -22.81 115.74
C GLU A 486 -69.33 -22.62 116.23
N VAL A 487 -70.26 -22.24 115.35
CA VAL A 487 -71.68 -22.13 115.67
C VAL A 487 -72.23 -23.50 116.08
N ILE A 488 -71.96 -24.56 115.30
CA ILE A 488 -72.38 -25.93 115.62
C ILE A 488 -71.83 -26.37 116.98
N GLN A 489 -70.55 -26.12 117.27
CA GLN A 489 -69.95 -26.45 118.56
C GLN A 489 -70.61 -25.68 119.72
N LYS A 490 -70.83 -24.37 119.57
CA LYS A 490 -71.52 -23.55 120.58
C LYS A 490 -72.93 -24.04 120.83
N THR A 491 -73.69 -24.32 119.77
CA THR A 491 -75.05 -24.88 119.88
C THR A 491 -75.04 -26.26 120.53
N SER A 492 -74.10 -27.14 120.16
CA SER A 492 -73.96 -28.46 120.78
C SER A 492 -73.61 -28.39 122.27
N MET A 493 -72.74 -27.45 122.68
CA MET A 493 -72.44 -27.21 124.09
C MET A 493 -73.66 -26.68 124.85
N GLU A 494 -74.43 -25.76 124.25
CA GLU A 494 -75.64 -25.23 124.88
C GLU A 494 -76.74 -26.29 125.01
N ILE A 495 -76.95 -27.13 123.98
CA ILE A 495 -77.86 -28.29 124.06
C ILE A 495 -77.42 -29.22 125.18
N ASN A 496 -76.13 -29.58 125.25
CA ASN A 496 -75.62 -30.46 126.31
C ASN A 496 -75.80 -29.82 127.70
N LYS A 497 -75.58 -28.51 127.83
CA LYS A 497 -75.85 -27.76 129.06
C LYS A 497 -77.34 -27.80 129.45
N GLN A 498 -78.25 -27.63 128.49
CA GLN A 498 -79.69 -27.76 128.70
C GLN A 498 -80.09 -29.20 129.06
N GLU A 499 -79.51 -30.21 128.41
CA GLU A 499 -79.73 -31.61 128.76
C GLU A 499 -79.28 -31.92 130.19
N ILE A 500 -78.13 -31.39 130.62
CA ILE A 500 -77.65 -31.54 132.00
C ILE A 500 -78.63 -30.87 132.97
N GLN A 501 -79.11 -29.67 132.66
CA GLN A 501 -80.09 -28.95 133.48
C GLN A 501 -81.44 -29.68 133.56
N GLU A 502 -81.96 -30.18 132.45
CA GLU A 502 -83.20 -30.95 132.41
C GLU A 502 -83.05 -32.31 133.10
N ARG A 503 -81.91 -33.00 132.95
CA ARG A 503 -81.60 -34.19 133.76
C ARG A 503 -81.64 -33.86 135.25
N GLN A 504 -81.00 -32.78 135.67
CA GLN A 504 -81.04 -32.32 137.07
C GLN A 504 -82.47 -32.01 137.53
N ARG A 505 -83.26 -31.33 136.70
CA ARG A 505 -84.67 -31.03 136.98
C ARG A 505 -85.50 -32.30 137.13
N ILE A 506 -85.37 -33.26 136.22
CA ILE A 506 -86.05 -34.57 136.27
C ILE A 506 -85.61 -35.33 137.53
N TYR A 507 -84.31 -35.38 137.84
CA TYR A 507 -83.82 -36.01 139.06
C TYR A 507 -84.39 -35.35 140.32
N SER A 508 -84.43 -34.02 140.39
CA SER A 508 -85.04 -33.30 141.51
C SER A 508 -86.54 -33.59 141.64
N GLN A 509 -87.29 -33.64 140.53
CA GLN A 509 -88.71 -33.99 140.54
C GLN A 509 -88.96 -35.44 140.94
N LEU A 510 -88.13 -36.38 140.47
CA LEU A 510 -88.18 -37.78 140.89
C LEU A 510 -87.86 -37.94 142.38
N GLN A 511 -86.90 -37.17 142.89
CA GLN A 511 -86.57 -37.09 144.31
C GLN A 511 -87.77 -36.55 145.12
N GLU A 512 -88.39 -35.45 144.69
CA GLU A 512 -89.60 -34.92 145.33
C GLU A 512 -90.78 -35.92 145.30
N LEU A 513 -90.98 -36.64 144.20
CA LEU A 513 -92.02 -37.68 144.12
C LEU A 513 -91.73 -38.86 145.04
N SER A 514 -90.46 -39.28 145.13
CA SER A 514 -89.99 -40.28 146.09
C SER A 514 -90.26 -39.83 147.52
N ASP A 515 -89.92 -38.59 147.84
CA ASP A 515 -90.06 -38.03 149.18
C ASP A 515 -91.55 -37.79 149.57
N ASN A 516 -92.44 -37.60 148.59
CA ASN A 516 -93.88 -37.41 148.83
C ASN A 516 -94.70 -38.71 148.91
N LEU A 517 -94.19 -39.85 148.42
CA LEU A 517 -94.92 -41.14 148.44
C LEU A 517 -94.70 -41.98 149.69
N LEU A 518 -93.66 -41.70 150.49
CA LEU A 518 -93.28 -42.54 151.62
C LEU A 518 -93.07 -41.72 152.90
N ASN A 519 -94.17 -41.49 153.62
CA ASN A 519 -94.17 -40.91 154.96
C ASN A 519 -94.68 -41.95 155.98
N TYR A 520 -93.78 -42.79 156.50
CA TYR A 520 -93.96 -43.50 157.77
C TYR A 520 -92.63 -43.65 158.51
N LYS A 521 -92.68 -43.40 159.81
CA LYS A 521 -91.55 -43.42 160.75
C LYS A 521 -90.98 -44.84 160.97
N SER A 522 -89.68 -44.93 160.67
CA SER A 522 -88.56 -45.44 161.49
C SER A 522 -88.32 -46.95 161.71
N VAL A 523 -87.06 -47.31 161.38
CA VAL A 523 -86.18 -48.42 161.84
C VAL A 523 -86.39 -49.81 161.21
N SER A 524 -85.35 -50.32 160.51
CA SER A 524 -84.66 -51.60 160.80
C SER A 524 -83.90 -52.20 159.59
N GLN A 525 -82.65 -52.62 159.84
CA GLN A 525 -81.90 -53.81 159.34
C GLN A 525 -81.41 -53.89 157.86
N HIS A 526 -80.08 -53.95 157.65
CA HIS A 526 -79.23 -55.15 157.39
C HIS A 526 -79.43 -55.71 155.95
N GLU A 527 -78.48 -55.72 155.01
CA GLU A 527 -77.28 -56.58 154.86
C GLU A 527 -76.55 -56.20 153.53
N SER A 528 -75.22 -56.07 153.49
CA SER A 528 -74.20 -57.08 153.09
C SER A 528 -73.83 -57.18 151.59
N ARG A 529 -72.57 -56.77 151.30
CA ARG A 529 -71.51 -57.50 150.57
C ARG A 529 -71.58 -57.79 149.04
N GLN A 530 -70.33 -57.86 148.51
CA GLN A 530 -69.80 -58.57 147.32
C GLN A 530 -69.85 -57.82 145.97
N LYS A 531 -68.69 -57.36 145.46
CA LYS A 531 -67.66 -58.05 144.61
C LYS A 531 -67.96 -57.81 143.12
N GLN A 532 -67.08 -57.11 142.40
CA GLN A 532 -65.97 -57.67 141.60
C GLN A 532 -66.49 -58.28 140.29
N ASP A 533 -66.18 -57.64 139.16
CA ASP A 533 -65.44 -58.24 138.03
C ASP A 533 -65.60 -57.50 136.70
N GLN A 534 -64.43 -57.32 136.07
CA GLN A 534 -64.12 -57.47 134.65
C GLN A 534 -65.26 -57.64 133.64
N ALA A 535 -65.18 -56.90 132.53
CA ALA A 535 -65.51 -57.43 131.21
C ALA A 535 -64.79 -56.67 130.07
N LYS A 536 -63.89 -57.40 129.42
CA LYS A 536 -63.43 -57.21 128.02
C LYS A 536 -64.53 -57.70 127.07
N PHE A 537 -64.80 -57.02 125.95
CA PHE A 537 -65.19 -57.58 124.62
C PHE A 537 -65.11 -56.40 123.60
N LYS A 538 -64.14 -56.33 122.68
CA LYS A 538 -64.01 -56.95 121.33
C LYS A 538 -64.90 -56.34 120.22
N SER A 539 -64.23 -56.06 119.10
CA SER A 539 -64.70 -55.78 117.72
C SER A 539 -65.25 -54.37 117.47
N VAL A 540 -64.90 -53.63 116.41
CA VAL A 540 -64.79 -53.96 114.98
C VAL A 540 -63.72 -53.03 114.33
N LYS A 541 -62.58 -53.52 113.82
CA LYS A 541 -62.36 -53.94 112.41
C LYS A 541 -63.08 -53.08 111.35
N LEU A 542 -62.72 -51.81 111.16
CA LEU A 542 -62.93 -51.08 109.88
C LEU A 542 -62.08 -49.80 109.85
N LEU A 543 -61.12 -49.76 108.92
CA LEU A 543 -60.32 -48.61 108.40
C LEU A 543 -58.83 -48.91 108.17
N LYS A 544 -58.44 -50.19 108.10
CA LYS A 544 -57.22 -50.65 107.40
C LYS A 544 -57.48 -50.89 105.90
N LYS A 545 -58.17 -49.95 105.24
CA LYS A 545 -58.58 -50.01 103.82
C LYS A 545 -58.23 -48.77 102.97
N PHE A 546 -57.37 -47.87 103.45
CA PHE A 546 -56.87 -46.72 102.68
C PHE A 546 -55.36 -46.74 102.38
N ALA A 547 -54.65 -47.83 102.67
CA ALA A 547 -53.22 -47.97 102.40
C ALA A 547 -52.88 -48.92 101.23
N LYS A 548 -53.86 -49.26 100.38
CA LYS A 548 -53.66 -50.00 99.12
C LYS A 548 -54.64 -49.50 98.06
N LEU A 549 -54.41 -48.30 97.59
CA LEU A 549 -54.87 -47.81 96.30
C LEU A 549 -53.64 -47.14 95.69
N GLU A 550 -52.72 -47.98 95.23
CA GLU A 550 -51.81 -47.60 94.15
C GLU A 550 -52.71 -47.33 92.95
N ASP A 551 -53.00 -46.05 92.74
CA ASP A 551 -53.80 -45.56 91.65
C ASP A 551 -52.97 -45.70 90.37
N PRO A 552 -53.32 -46.58 89.40
CA PRO A 552 -52.57 -46.73 88.16
C PRO A 552 -52.54 -45.43 87.33
N ASN A 553 -53.38 -44.46 87.69
CA ASN A 553 -53.39 -43.12 87.11
C ASN A 553 -52.22 -42.25 87.55
N ILE A 554 -51.66 -42.42 88.76
CA ILE A 554 -50.49 -41.64 89.20
C ILE A 554 -49.23 -42.08 88.43
N GLU A 555 -49.09 -43.37 88.14
CA GLU A 555 -47.95 -43.88 87.38
C GLU A 555 -48.00 -43.44 85.90
N GLN A 556 -49.19 -43.37 85.31
CA GLN A 556 -49.39 -42.79 83.97
C GLN A 556 -49.16 -41.28 83.94
N HIS A 557 -49.61 -40.55 84.96
CA HIS A 557 -49.42 -39.10 85.05
C HIS A 557 -47.95 -38.73 85.29
N THR A 558 -47.21 -39.58 86.01
CA THR A 558 -45.77 -39.43 86.25
C THR A 558 -44.96 -39.78 84.99
N LYS A 559 -45.36 -40.82 84.23
CA LYS A 559 -44.79 -41.14 82.90
C LYS A 559 -45.06 -40.03 81.86
N LEU A 560 -46.23 -39.39 81.91
CA LEU A 560 -46.56 -38.26 81.02
C LEU A 560 -45.71 -37.02 81.33
N LEU A 561 -45.51 -36.70 82.62
CA LEU A 561 -44.61 -35.62 83.05
C LEU A 561 -43.15 -35.90 82.71
N LEU A 562 -42.70 -37.16 82.81
CA LEU A 562 -41.35 -37.56 82.41
C LEU A 562 -41.11 -37.44 80.89
N ASN A 563 -42.13 -37.74 80.07
CA ASN A 563 -42.08 -37.57 78.61
C ASN A 563 -42.11 -36.11 78.16
N MET A 564 -42.76 -35.21 78.92
CA MET A 564 -42.75 -33.77 78.61
C MET A 564 -41.44 -33.06 79.01
N LEU A 565 -40.62 -33.69 79.85
CA LEU A 565 -39.32 -33.17 80.30
C LEU A 565 -38.13 -33.66 79.44
N GLN A 566 -38.36 -34.45 78.39
CA GLN A 566 -37.31 -34.82 77.44
C GLN A 566 -37.14 -33.74 76.35
N PRO A 567 -35.91 -33.22 76.12
CA PRO A 567 -35.66 -32.27 75.04
C PRO A 567 -35.81 -32.95 73.68
N LYS A 568 -36.61 -32.35 72.79
CA LYS A 568 -36.73 -32.81 71.39
C LYS A 568 -35.39 -32.64 70.65
N PRO A 569 -34.96 -33.60 69.82
CA PRO A 569 -33.77 -33.44 68.99
C PRO A 569 -34.02 -32.38 67.92
N VAL A 570 -33.00 -31.53 67.71
CA VAL A 570 -32.94 -30.49 66.68
C VAL A 570 -32.85 -31.14 65.31
N GLU A 571 -33.87 -30.95 64.46
CA GLU A 571 -33.79 -31.26 63.04
C GLU A 571 -32.80 -30.32 62.36
N ASN A 572 -31.61 -30.86 62.04
CA ASN A 572 -30.65 -30.24 61.14
C ASN A 572 -31.20 -30.27 59.71
N ASN A 573 -31.90 -29.21 59.31
CA ASN A 573 -32.18 -28.93 57.90
C ASN A 573 -30.91 -28.38 57.22
N ASN A 574 -30.04 -29.29 56.79
CA ASN A 574 -29.03 -29.02 55.77
C ASN A 574 -29.70 -28.93 54.40
N SER A 575 -30.14 -27.73 54.00
CA SER A 575 -30.52 -27.46 52.61
C SER A 575 -29.25 -27.21 51.78
N SER A 576 -28.97 -28.18 50.94
CA SER A 576 -27.99 -28.18 49.85
C SER A 576 -28.16 -27.01 48.86
N MET A 577 -27.01 -26.52 48.40
CA MET A 577 -26.70 -26.13 47.01
C MET A 577 -27.71 -25.30 46.20
N LYS A 578 -27.25 -24.11 45.76
CA LYS A 578 -26.87 -23.86 44.35
C LYS A 578 -26.15 -22.52 44.22
N GLN A 579 -24.83 -22.57 44.01
CA GLN A 579 -24.06 -21.46 43.45
C GLN A 579 -24.20 -21.51 41.93
N SER A 580 -24.79 -20.48 41.32
CA SER A 580 -24.66 -20.23 39.89
C SER A 580 -23.61 -19.14 39.67
N VAL A 581 -22.44 -19.56 39.22
CA VAL A 581 -21.42 -18.70 38.64
C VAL A 581 -21.95 -18.21 37.28
N HIS A 582 -22.11 -16.90 37.13
CA HIS A 582 -22.18 -16.28 35.81
C HIS A 582 -21.02 -15.31 35.66
N LYS A 583 -20.00 -15.78 34.93
CA LYS A 583 -19.08 -14.95 34.17
C LYS A 583 -19.83 -14.42 32.95
N LYS A 584 -19.91 -13.10 32.82
CA LYS A 584 -19.61 -12.36 31.60
C LYS A 584 -19.27 -10.93 31.96
#